data_AF-A0A973PJ78-F1
#
_entry.id   AF-A0A973PJ78-F1
#
_cell.length_a   1.000
_cell.length_b   1.000
_cell.length_c   1.000
_cell.angle_alpha   90.00
_cell.angle_beta   90.00
_cell.angle_gamma   90.00
#
_symmetry.space_group_name_H-M   'P 1'
#
loop_
_entity.id
_entity.type
_entity.pdbx_description
1 polymer ?
#
loop_
_entity_poly.entity_id
_entity_poly.type
_entity_poly.pdbx_seq_one_letter_code
_entity_poly.pdbx_strand_id
1 'polypeptide(L)'
;VRDHAGLYKVLHESTLNQRMHLAFKEELAVATTAAVQRCLDAGLAPPGDAATLALDLRAAVHGAVSMRVNEPNLPWPPLDEQIDRFLVKLVGVRPDSS
;
A
#
# COMPACT_ATOMS: atom_id res chain seq x y z
N VAL A 1 -20.53 24.90 -2.19
CA VAL A 1 -19.60 23.76 -2.10
C VAL A 1 -18.39 24.16 -1.29
N ARG A 2 -18.54 24.15 0.05
CA ARG A 2 -17.51 24.35 1.07
C ARG A 2 -18.09 23.66 2.31
N ASP A 3 -17.38 22.68 2.91
CA ASP A 3 -17.47 22.30 4.34
C ASP A 3 -17.14 20.83 4.71
N HIS A 4 -16.03 20.24 4.24
CA HIS A 4 -15.56 18.98 4.86
C HIS A 4 -14.06 18.91 5.16
N ALA A 5 -13.34 20.05 5.25
CA ALA A 5 -11.93 20.03 5.62
C ALA A 5 -11.70 19.73 7.13
N GLY A 6 -12.67 20.04 8.00
CA GLY A 6 -12.53 19.84 9.46
C GLY A 6 -12.69 18.38 9.94
N LEU A 7 -13.40 17.55 9.17
CA LEU A 7 -13.74 16.17 9.56
C LEU A 7 -12.54 15.21 9.48
N TYR A 8 -11.57 15.49 8.60
CA TYR A 8 -10.36 14.67 8.50
C TYR A 8 -9.43 14.82 9.73
N LYS A 9 -9.46 16.00 10.37
CA LYS A 9 -8.61 16.31 11.52
C LYS A 9 -9.15 15.70 12.82
N VAL A 10 -10.47 15.70 13.00
CA VAL A 10 -11.12 15.11 14.20
C VAL A 10 -11.09 13.58 14.15
N LEU A 11 -11.14 12.95 12.96
CA LEU A 11 -10.95 11.51 12.85
C LEU A 11 -9.57 11.09 13.40
N HIS A 12 -8.52 11.87 13.14
CA HIS A 12 -7.15 11.47 13.48
C HIS A 12 -6.80 11.47 14.98
N GLU A 13 -7.61 12.09 15.85
CA GLU A 13 -7.26 12.36 17.26
C GLU A 13 -7.97 11.48 18.31
N SER A 14 -8.86 10.56 17.93
CA SER A 14 -9.55 9.69 18.90
C SER A 14 -8.89 8.31 19.02
N THR A 15 -8.68 7.83 20.25
CA THR A 15 -8.07 6.53 20.58
C THR A 15 -8.78 5.35 19.90
N LEU A 16 -10.08 5.48 19.63
CA LEU A 16 -10.86 4.51 18.85
C LEU A 16 -10.44 4.49 17.38
N ASN A 17 -10.22 5.66 16.76
CA ASN A 17 -9.73 5.73 15.39
C ASN A 17 -8.28 5.22 15.29
N GLN A 18 -7.46 5.46 16.32
CA GLN A 18 -6.13 4.86 16.40
C GLN A 18 -6.19 3.33 16.50
N ARG A 19 -7.06 2.76 17.35
CA ARG A 19 -7.23 1.30 17.47
C ARG A 19 -7.71 0.67 16.17
N MET A 20 -8.70 1.27 15.51
CA MET A 20 -9.16 0.80 14.20
C MET A 20 -8.08 0.91 13.12
N HIS A 21 -7.32 2.00 13.12
CA HIS A 21 -6.22 2.20 12.19
C HIS A 21 -5.09 1.19 12.41
N LEU A 22 -4.82 0.83 13.67
CA LEU A 22 -3.85 -0.23 14.02
C LEU A 22 -4.35 -1.61 13.59
N ALA A 23 -5.61 -1.95 13.87
CA ALA A 23 -6.21 -3.21 13.45
C ALA A 23 -6.19 -3.35 11.92
N PHE A 24 -6.58 -2.29 11.19
CA PHE A 24 -6.50 -2.27 9.73
C PHE A 24 -5.07 -2.42 9.21
N LYS A 25 -4.10 -1.75 9.84
CA LYS A 25 -2.67 -1.88 9.47
C LYS A 25 -2.14 -3.30 9.69
N GLU A 26 -2.57 -3.94 10.77
CA GLU A 26 -2.22 -5.32 11.09
C GLU A 26 -2.84 -6.30 10.09
N GLU A 27 -4.14 -6.19 9.82
CA GLU A 27 -4.82 -6.99 8.80
C GLU A 27 -4.19 -6.81 7.42
N LEU A 28 -3.88 -5.57 7.04
CA LEU A 28 -3.20 -5.26 5.79
C LEU A 28 -1.81 -5.90 5.74
N ALA A 29 -1.05 -5.85 6.84
CA ALA A 29 0.25 -6.49 6.92
C ALA A 29 0.15 -8.00 6.76
N VAL A 30 -0.76 -8.65 7.50
CA VAL A 30 -1.00 -10.10 7.44
C VAL A 30 -1.45 -10.52 6.04
N ALA A 31 -2.45 -9.84 5.47
CA ALA A 31 -3.00 -10.17 4.17
C ALA A 31 -1.96 -9.98 3.05
N THR A 32 -1.17 -8.91 3.10
CA THR A 32 -0.13 -8.66 2.08
C THR A 32 0.99 -9.70 2.18
N THR A 33 1.46 -10.02 3.38
CA THR A 33 2.46 -11.09 3.58
C THR A 33 1.94 -12.43 3.07
N ALA A 34 0.70 -12.80 3.39
CA ALA A 34 0.09 -14.04 2.92
C ALA A 34 -0.05 -14.06 1.38
N ALA A 35 -0.35 -12.93 0.76
CA ALA A 35 -0.41 -12.84 -0.71
C ALA A 35 0.97 -13.01 -1.35
N VAL A 36 2.00 -12.34 -0.82
CA VAL A 36 3.37 -12.50 -1.30
C VAL A 36 3.84 -13.95 -1.13
N GLN A 37 3.58 -14.56 0.02
CA GLN A 37 3.94 -15.97 0.27
C GLN A 37 3.30 -16.90 -0.77
N ARG A 38 2.01 -16.71 -1.11
CA ARG A 38 1.37 -17.52 -2.17
C ARG A 38 2.05 -17.35 -3.53
N CYS A 39 2.51 -16.15 -3.88
CA CYS A 39 3.25 -15.92 -5.11
C CYS A 39 4.62 -16.62 -5.11
N LEU A 40 5.31 -16.61 -3.97
CA LEU A 40 6.59 -17.31 -3.79
C LEU A 40 6.39 -18.83 -3.88
N ASP A 41 5.40 -19.38 -3.17
CA ASP A 41 5.07 -20.80 -3.16
C ASP A 41 4.66 -21.33 -4.54
N ALA A 42 3.99 -20.48 -5.33
CA ALA A 42 3.59 -20.80 -6.71
C ALA A 42 4.73 -20.62 -7.73
N GLY A 43 5.90 -20.13 -7.33
CA GLY A 43 7.01 -19.82 -8.23
C GLY A 43 6.75 -18.64 -9.18
N LEU A 44 5.75 -17.80 -8.87
CA LEU A 44 5.39 -16.60 -9.64
C LEU A 44 6.27 -15.39 -9.28
N ALA A 45 6.90 -15.43 -8.11
CA ALA A 45 7.88 -14.45 -7.66
C ALA A 45 9.23 -15.15 -7.41
N PRO A 46 10.37 -14.46 -7.60
CA PRO A 46 11.68 -15.00 -7.24
C PRO A 46 11.74 -15.36 -5.74
N PRO A 47 12.50 -16.39 -5.33
CA PRO A 47 12.63 -16.77 -3.92
C PRO A 47 13.07 -15.59 -3.04
N GLY A 48 12.46 -15.45 -1.86
CA GLY A 48 12.75 -14.36 -0.94
C GLY A 48 11.98 -14.47 0.38
N ASP A 49 12.20 -13.52 1.29
CA ASP A 49 11.47 -13.43 2.55
C ASP A 49 10.14 -12.68 2.36
N ALA A 50 9.02 -13.38 2.50
CA ALA A 50 7.70 -12.82 2.24
C ALA A 50 7.37 -11.60 3.12
N ALA A 51 7.80 -11.61 4.38
CA ALA A 51 7.52 -10.53 5.33
C ALA A 51 8.26 -9.23 4.95
N THR A 52 9.54 -9.35 4.56
CA THR A 52 10.36 -8.22 4.09
C THR A 52 9.80 -7.65 2.79
N LEU A 53 9.52 -8.50 1.80
CA LEU A 53 8.95 -8.07 0.52
C LEU A 53 7.59 -7.38 0.70
N ALA A 54 6.73 -7.92 1.57
CA ALA A 54 5.44 -7.32 1.88
C ALA A 54 5.55 -6.01 2.67
N LEU A 55 6.58 -5.85 3.50
CA LEU A 55 6.88 -4.59 4.18
C LEU A 55 7.29 -3.52 3.18
N ASP A 56 8.24 -3.83 2.30
CA ASP A 56 8.74 -2.90 1.28
C ASP A 56 7.62 -2.46 0.34
N LEU A 57 6.78 -3.41 -0.12
CA LEU A 57 5.62 -3.10 -0.96
C LEU A 57 4.64 -2.17 -0.23
N ARG A 58 4.27 -2.46 1.01
CA ARG A 58 3.35 -1.60 1.78
C ARG A 58 3.94 -0.23 2.03
N ALA A 59 5.23 -0.13 2.33
CA ALA A 59 5.91 1.15 2.51
C ALA A 59 5.89 2.00 1.23
N ALA A 60 6.18 1.39 0.08
CA ALA A 60 6.15 2.08 -1.22
C ALA A 60 4.75 2.58 -1.57
N VAL A 61 3.72 1.74 -1.41
CA VAL A 61 2.32 2.13 -1.64
C VAL A 61 1.88 3.23 -0.69
N HIS A 62 2.20 3.10 0.60
CA HIS A 62 1.87 4.12 1.59
C HIS A 62 2.51 5.47 1.25
N GLY A 63 3.80 5.47 0.88
CA GLY A 63 4.51 6.68 0.44
C GLY A 63 3.88 7.29 -0.82
N ALA A 64 3.54 6.48 -1.83
CA ALA A 64 2.90 6.94 -3.06
C ALA A 64 1.54 7.60 -2.84
N VAL A 65 0.73 7.06 -1.92
CA VAL A 65 -0.56 7.65 -1.53
C VAL A 65 -0.34 8.93 -0.72
N SER A 66 0.57 8.90 0.26
CA SER A 66 0.90 10.07 1.09
C SER A 66 1.35 11.26 0.26
N MET A 67 2.25 11.04 -0.71
CA MET A 67 2.71 12.12 -1.61
C MET A 67 1.56 12.68 -2.45
N ARG A 68 0.69 11.84 -3.02
CA ARG A 68 -0.47 12.32 -3.81
C ARG A 68 -1.46 13.13 -3.00
N VAL A 69 -1.68 12.75 -1.74
CA VAL A 69 -2.56 13.49 -0.81
C VAL A 69 -1.96 14.85 -0.45
N ASN A 70 -0.65 14.89 -0.19
CA ASN A 70 0.02 16.11 0.25
C ASN A 70 0.43 17.05 -0.90
N GLU A 71 0.63 16.52 -2.11
CA GLU A 71 1.13 17.25 -3.28
C GLU A 71 0.22 17.00 -4.51
N PRO A 72 -1.09 17.35 -4.44
CA PRO A 72 -2.08 16.98 -5.45
C PRO A 72 -1.88 17.67 -6.81
N ASN A 73 -1.10 18.75 -6.87
CA ASN A 73 -0.88 19.53 -8.07
C ASN A 73 0.32 19.04 -8.91
N LEU A 74 1.07 18.04 -8.43
CA LEU A 74 2.15 17.47 -9.21
C LEU A 74 1.61 16.56 -10.32
N PRO A 75 2.30 16.49 -11.46
CA PRO A 75 1.91 15.62 -12.58
C PRO A 75 2.30 14.17 -12.28
N TRP A 76 1.65 13.56 -11.29
CA TRP A 76 1.88 12.17 -10.93
C TRP A 76 1.53 11.25 -12.11
N PRO A 77 2.33 10.22 -12.39
CA PRO A 77 1.91 9.17 -13.29
C PRO A 77 0.65 8.45 -12.74
N PRO A 78 -0.10 7.75 -13.61
CA PRO A 78 -1.21 6.92 -13.19
C PRO A 78 -0.83 6.00 -12.03
N LEU A 79 -1.73 5.84 -11.06
CA LEU A 79 -1.44 5.13 -9.82
C LEU A 79 -1.21 3.64 -10.10
N ASP A 80 -2.06 3.03 -10.91
CA ASP A 80 -1.97 1.67 -11.41
C ASP A 80 -0.61 1.38 -12.05
N GLU A 81 -0.13 2.22 -12.97
CA GLU A 81 1.20 2.05 -13.56
C GLU A 81 2.33 2.09 -12.52
N GLN A 82 2.17 2.90 -11.47
CA GLN A 82 3.14 2.95 -10.37
C GLN A 82 3.07 1.70 -9.49
N ILE A 83 1.88 1.18 -9.22
CA ILE A 83 1.69 -0.09 -8.52
C ILE A 83 2.34 -1.24 -9.29
N ASP A 84 2.13 -1.31 -10.61
CA ASP A 84 2.77 -2.32 -11.46
C ASP A 84 4.29 -2.26 -11.36
N ARG A 85 4.87 -1.05 -11.37
CA ARG A 85 6.32 -0.88 -11.15
C ARG A 85 6.75 -1.38 -9.76
N PHE A 86 5.96 -1.15 -8.71
CA PHE A 86 6.28 -1.68 -7.38
C PHE A 86 6.21 -3.21 -7.33
N LEU A 87 5.19 -3.82 -7.92
CA LEU A 87 5.07 -5.28 -8.00
C LEU A 87 6.27 -5.89 -8.73
N VAL A 88 6.66 -5.30 -9.87
CA VAL A 88 7.80 -5.77 -10.65
C VAL A 88 9.13 -5.54 -9.93
N LYS A 89 9.34 -4.36 -9.33
CA LYS A 89 10.66 -3.99 -8.79
C LYS A 89 10.91 -4.46 -7.37
N LEU A 90 9.87 -4.56 -6.55
CA LEU A 90 10.00 -4.95 -5.14
C LEU A 90 9.70 -6.43 -4.95
N VAL A 91 8.68 -6.99 -5.65
CA VAL A 91 8.26 -8.39 -5.46
C VAL A 91 8.71 -9.29 -6.60
N GLY A 92 9.07 -8.73 -7.76
CA GLY A 92 9.44 -9.50 -8.95
C GLY A 92 8.24 -10.09 -9.71
N VAL A 93 7.01 -9.68 -9.36
CA VAL A 93 5.78 -10.14 -10.02
C VAL A 93 5.47 -9.23 -11.21
N ARG A 94 5.20 -9.82 -12.37
CA ARG A 94 4.66 -9.09 -13.52
C ARG A 94 3.14 -9.23 -13.51
N PRO A 95 2.37 -8.14 -13.33
CA PRO A 95 0.93 -8.20 -13.51
C PRO A 95 0.61 -8.53 -14.96
N ASP A 96 -0.32 -9.46 -15.17
CA ASP A 96 -0.77 -9.83 -16.51
C ASP A 96 -1.41 -8.60 -17.17
N SER A 97 -0.98 -8.32 -18.39
CA SER A 97 -1.58 -7.28 -19.23
C SER A 97 -2.93 -7.79 -19.74
N SER A 98 -3.99 -7.68 -18.94
CA SER A 98 -5.38 -7.91 -19.38
C SER A 98 -6.15 -6.61 -19.48
#